data_AF-A0A7G3FM16-F1
#
_entry.id   AF-A0A7G3FM16-F1
#
_cell.length_a   1.000
_cell.length_b   1.000
_cell.length_c   1.000
_cell.angle_alpha   90.00
_cell.angle_beta   90.00
_cell.angle_gamma   90.00
#
_symmetry.space_group_name_H-M   'P 1'
#
loop_
_entity.id
_entity.type
_entity.pdbx_description
1 polymer ?
#
loop_
_entity_poly.entity_id
_entity_poly.type
_entity_poly.pdbx_seq_one_letter_code
_entity_poly.pdbx_strand_id
1 'polypeptide(L)'
;MNYNQDWFLISNFLTPKIKGSILLKNVITEIDIGFYYQKTYGNECLKFYFETRFDEQKRKAFLDFNQVYQKYFNGLSEHVFQVHQRANNIGDLENLRFYEFKVMYMTIISLLEPILENLLSSAIKINIKSIEDEPLLNYSEIFLKKLIGRYSKTHWYLKHEFDSQINQHFYLHKLSIASKEHYRANKKDYLVKDNELADRIGIELHELRQLIIDNNIKIKVVGKEQIRSIEINKFELKRVFVQKLSDAHVYNQIIDAEIWFYRLVEFYQSYLVNEYAELVNVAYKRYFDQLSLNEQDIGQLNNGRLVVIASIKNHGDNFIMNYYNLKNDLSTGSRCGSTLLKNLKSYLPKQALQNYIEQNVLVKKRQFEKWFFKHKKPFELEPFNMEHSLFLN
;
A
#
# COMPACT_ATOMS: atom_id res chain seq x y z
N MET A 1 -0.92 -24.70 8.94
CA MET A 1 -0.89 -24.48 10.41
C MET A 1 -1.21 -23.02 10.68
N ASN A 2 -1.67 -22.63 11.87
CA ASN A 2 -2.25 -21.29 12.09
C ASN A 2 -1.31 -20.42 12.95
N TYR A 3 -0.25 -19.85 12.35
CA TYR A 3 0.81 -19.08 13.03
C TYR A 3 0.29 -17.82 13.75
N ASN A 4 -0.86 -17.30 13.30
CA ASN A 4 -1.61 -16.25 14.00
C ASN A 4 -1.94 -16.64 15.45
N GLN A 5 -2.03 -17.95 15.77
CA GLN A 5 -2.28 -18.43 17.12
C GLN A 5 -1.05 -18.26 18.02
N ASP A 6 0.16 -18.62 17.58
CA ASP A 6 1.37 -18.55 18.43
C ASP A 6 1.72 -17.10 18.80
N TRP A 7 1.63 -16.17 17.83
CA TRP A 7 1.77 -14.73 18.07
C TRP A 7 0.72 -14.18 19.04
N PHE A 8 -0.55 -14.56 18.83
CA PHE A 8 -1.64 -14.15 19.70
C PHE A 8 -1.46 -14.69 21.13
N LEU A 9 -1.00 -15.93 21.27
CA LEU A 9 -0.75 -16.56 22.56
C LEU A 9 0.44 -15.93 23.31
N ILE A 10 1.54 -15.61 22.63
CA ILE A 10 2.67 -14.91 23.25
C ILE A 10 2.28 -13.50 23.66
N SER A 11 1.50 -12.80 22.84
CA SER A 11 0.99 -11.49 23.22
C SER A 11 0.02 -11.56 24.41
N ASN A 12 -0.88 -12.55 24.45
CA ASN A 12 -1.74 -12.77 25.62
C ASN A 12 -0.95 -13.12 26.88
N PHE A 13 0.22 -13.74 26.74
CA PHE A 13 1.16 -13.97 27.83
C PHE A 13 1.88 -12.69 28.28
N LEU A 14 2.32 -11.84 27.34
CA LEU A 14 3.10 -10.63 27.60
C LEU A 14 2.25 -9.45 28.11
N THR A 15 1.12 -9.17 27.45
CA THR A 15 0.23 -8.04 27.74
C THR A 15 -0.10 -7.86 29.23
N PRO A 16 -0.57 -8.90 29.96
CA PRO A 16 -0.89 -8.75 31.38
C PRO A 16 0.37 -8.45 32.21
N LYS A 17 1.50 -9.09 31.92
CA LYS A 17 2.76 -8.88 32.65
C LYS A 17 3.34 -7.48 32.44
N ILE A 18 3.23 -6.94 31.22
CA ILE A 18 3.61 -5.55 30.91
C ILE A 18 2.72 -4.57 31.70
N LYS A 19 1.40 -4.77 31.69
CA LYS A 19 0.45 -3.94 32.46
C LYS A 19 0.75 -3.98 33.94
N GLY A 20 0.98 -5.17 34.49
CA GLY A 20 1.40 -5.34 35.88
C GLY A 20 2.71 -4.61 36.18
N SER A 21 3.67 -4.67 35.25
CA SER A 21 4.98 -4.03 35.42
C SER A 21 4.87 -2.50 35.48
N ILE A 22 4.00 -1.91 34.65
CA ILE A 22 3.73 -0.47 34.67
C ILE A 22 3.05 -0.06 35.99
N LEU A 23 2.08 -0.85 36.46
CA LEU A 23 1.36 -0.57 37.72
C LEU A 23 2.28 -0.70 38.95
N LEU A 24 3.23 -1.64 38.90
CA LEU A 24 4.19 -1.91 39.97
C LEU A 24 5.57 -1.25 39.75
N LYS A 25 5.68 -0.26 38.86
CA LYS A 25 6.97 0.38 38.50
C LYS A 25 7.75 0.98 39.68
N ASN A 26 7.08 1.30 40.79
CA ASN A 26 7.74 1.86 41.97
C ASN A 26 8.38 0.80 42.86
N VAL A 27 8.01 -0.47 42.69
CA VAL A 27 8.47 -1.60 43.50
C VAL A 27 9.29 -2.61 42.70
N ILE A 28 9.26 -2.57 41.37
CA ILE A 28 10.09 -3.42 40.51
C ILE A 28 11.54 -2.95 40.54
N THR A 29 12.47 -3.91 40.54
CA THR A 29 13.92 -3.67 40.45
C THR A 29 14.49 -4.19 39.14
N GLU A 30 13.99 -5.31 38.64
CA GLU A 30 14.52 -5.97 37.45
C GLU A 30 13.43 -6.68 36.66
N ILE A 31 13.55 -6.67 35.33
CA ILE A 31 12.72 -7.44 34.40
C ILE A 31 13.65 -8.26 33.51
N ASP A 32 13.49 -9.58 33.55
CA ASP A 32 14.23 -10.54 32.73
C ASP A 32 13.30 -11.10 31.64
N ILE A 33 13.69 -10.92 30.37
CA ILE A 33 12.93 -11.41 29.22
C ILE A 33 13.85 -12.29 28.39
N GLY A 34 13.42 -13.50 28.09
CA GLY A 34 14.26 -14.42 27.36
C GLY A 34 13.57 -15.67 26.93
N PHE A 35 14.38 -16.63 26.52
CA PHE A 35 13.92 -17.95 26.17
C PHE A 35 14.95 -19.02 26.50
N TYR A 36 14.50 -20.25 26.57
CA TYR A 36 15.39 -21.41 26.61
C TYR A 36 14.76 -22.59 25.87
N TYR A 37 15.63 -23.44 25.35
CA TYR A 37 15.24 -24.66 24.68
C TYR A 37 15.06 -25.79 25.70
N GLN A 38 13.96 -26.54 25.56
CA GLN A 38 13.69 -27.72 26.37
C GLN A 38 13.32 -28.90 25.46
N LYS A 39 14.12 -29.97 25.57
CA LYS A 39 13.87 -31.26 24.95
C LYS A 39 13.46 -32.28 26.02
N THR A 40 12.30 -32.91 25.84
CA THR A 40 11.83 -34.03 26.65
C THR A 40 11.62 -35.26 25.76
N TYR A 41 11.28 -36.43 26.33
CA TYR A 41 11.08 -37.71 25.62
C TYR A 41 10.00 -37.62 24.51
N GLY A 42 10.35 -37.01 23.37
CA GLY A 42 9.51 -36.87 22.18
C GLY A 42 8.92 -35.49 21.91
N ASN A 43 9.21 -34.47 22.74
CA ASN A 43 8.73 -33.10 22.55
C ASN A 43 9.89 -32.12 22.61
N GLU A 44 9.99 -31.29 21.58
CA GLU A 44 10.94 -30.19 21.53
C GLU A 44 10.17 -28.87 21.56
N CYS A 45 10.56 -27.98 22.47
CA CYS A 45 9.91 -26.69 22.63
C CYS A 45 10.91 -25.60 23.00
N LEU A 46 10.56 -24.38 22.63
CA LEU A 46 11.20 -23.16 23.10
C LEU A 46 10.26 -22.50 24.09
N LYS A 47 10.77 -22.16 25.25
CA LYS A 47 9.99 -21.53 26.31
C LYS A 47 10.38 -20.07 26.42
N PHE A 48 9.42 -19.20 26.13
CA PHE A 48 9.56 -17.75 26.29
C PHE A 48 9.18 -17.37 27.71
N TYR A 49 10.02 -16.63 28.43
CA TYR A 49 9.74 -16.19 29.80
C TYR A 49 9.76 -14.67 29.93
N PHE A 50 9.01 -14.20 30.92
CA PHE A 50 9.00 -12.81 31.38
C PHE A 50 8.93 -12.85 32.91
N GLU A 51 10.05 -12.55 33.55
CA GLU A 51 10.23 -12.59 34.99
C GLU A 51 10.45 -11.18 35.54
N THR A 52 9.88 -10.89 36.71
CA THR A 52 10.01 -9.58 37.35
C THR A 52 10.47 -9.76 38.79
N ARG A 53 11.49 -9.00 39.17
CA ARG A 53 11.99 -8.94 40.55
C ARG A 53 11.52 -7.66 41.22
N PHE A 54 11.24 -7.76 42.50
CA PHE A 54 10.65 -6.69 43.30
C PHE A 54 11.53 -6.37 44.50
N ASP A 55 11.59 -5.10 44.86
CA ASP A 55 12.13 -4.63 46.12
C ASP A 55 11.23 -5.08 47.27
N GLU A 56 11.76 -5.90 48.18
CA GLU A 56 10.97 -6.46 49.28
C GLU A 56 10.45 -5.42 50.26
N GLN A 57 11.19 -4.34 50.49
CA GLN A 57 10.79 -3.29 51.43
C GLN A 57 9.66 -2.46 50.83
N LYS A 58 9.80 -2.03 49.58
CA LYS A 58 8.76 -1.25 48.89
C LYS A 58 7.53 -2.09 48.58
N ARG A 59 7.70 -3.38 48.30
CA ARG A 59 6.60 -4.36 48.15
C ARG A 59 5.70 -4.40 49.38
N LYS A 60 6.29 -4.49 50.58
CA LYS A 60 5.52 -4.54 51.84
C LYS A 60 4.75 -3.25 52.12
N ALA A 61 5.25 -2.12 51.63
CA ALA A 61 4.62 -0.81 51.79
C ALA A 61 3.51 -0.51 50.75
N PHE A 62 3.40 -1.30 49.68
CA PHE A 62 2.44 -1.08 48.60
C PHE A 62 1.11 -1.81 48.90
N LEU A 63 0.09 -1.05 49.29
CA LEU A 63 -1.20 -1.52 49.82
C LEU A 63 -1.90 -2.58 48.95
N ASP A 64 -1.75 -2.53 47.62
CA ASP A 64 -2.45 -3.44 46.69
C ASP A 64 -1.53 -4.46 46.01
N PHE A 65 -0.32 -4.68 46.54
CA PHE A 65 0.70 -5.45 45.82
C PHE A 65 0.20 -6.85 45.48
N ASN A 66 -0.34 -7.56 46.47
CA ASN A 66 -0.76 -8.95 46.29
C ASN A 66 -1.92 -9.07 45.29
N GLN A 67 -2.84 -8.09 45.23
CA GLN A 67 -3.95 -8.10 44.27
C GLN A 67 -3.45 -7.85 42.84
N VAL A 68 -2.57 -6.86 42.66
CA VAL A 68 -1.97 -6.56 41.36
C VAL A 68 -1.08 -7.72 40.89
N TYR A 69 -0.26 -8.27 41.79
CA TYR A 69 0.58 -9.43 41.50
C TYR A 69 -0.26 -10.64 41.07
N GLN A 70 -1.32 -10.95 41.83
CA GLN A 70 -2.22 -12.06 41.51
C GLN A 70 -2.96 -11.88 40.19
N LYS A 71 -3.30 -10.66 39.81
CA LYS A 71 -4.04 -10.39 38.57
C LYS A 71 -3.17 -10.43 37.31
N TYR A 72 -1.93 -9.95 37.40
CA TYR A 72 -1.10 -9.67 36.23
C TYR A 72 0.10 -10.61 36.07
N PHE A 73 0.56 -11.24 37.15
CA PHE A 73 1.74 -12.11 37.16
C PHE A 73 1.43 -13.56 37.54
N ASN A 74 0.30 -13.81 38.21
CA ASN A 74 -0.12 -15.17 38.56
C ASN A 74 -0.73 -15.86 37.33
N GLY A 75 -0.12 -16.96 36.91
CA GLY A 75 -0.38 -17.63 35.64
C GLY A 75 0.87 -18.43 35.24
N LEU A 76 1.01 -18.72 33.94
CA LEU A 76 2.19 -19.40 33.45
C LEU A 76 3.43 -18.48 33.60
N SER A 77 4.53 -19.03 34.15
CA SER A 77 5.85 -18.37 34.16
C SER A 77 6.39 -18.21 32.75
N GLU A 78 6.08 -19.18 31.89
CA GLU A 78 6.57 -19.30 30.53
C GLU A 78 5.43 -19.53 29.53
N HIS A 79 5.62 -19.04 28.30
CA HIS A 79 4.87 -19.48 27.15
C HIS A 79 5.64 -20.57 26.40
N VAL A 80 4.98 -21.68 26.07
CA VAL A 80 5.59 -22.82 25.37
C VAL A 80 5.33 -22.71 23.87
N PHE A 81 6.39 -22.47 23.10
CA PHE A 81 6.39 -22.56 21.65
C PHE A 81 6.81 -23.98 21.23
N GLN A 82 5.88 -24.74 20.67
CA GLN A 82 6.15 -26.13 20.24
C GLN A 82 6.95 -26.13 18.93
N VAL A 83 8.10 -26.83 18.94
CA VAL A 83 8.95 -27.02 17.76
C VAL A 83 8.64 -28.36 17.09
N HIS A 84 8.58 -29.45 17.86
CA HIS A 84 8.35 -30.80 17.33
C HIS A 84 7.58 -31.70 18.32
N GLN A 85 6.70 -32.58 17.81
CA GLN A 85 6.01 -33.64 18.58
C GLN A 85 6.20 -34.99 17.87
N ARG A 86 6.53 -36.05 18.64
CA ARG A 86 6.79 -37.42 18.17
C ARG A 86 5.73 -38.03 17.24
N ALA A 87 4.49 -37.56 17.29
CA ALA A 87 3.40 -38.05 16.44
C ALA A 87 3.54 -37.61 14.96
N ASN A 88 4.28 -36.53 14.70
CA ASN A 88 4.44 -35.93 13.37
C ASN A 88 5.92 -35.97 12.97
N ASN A 89 6.38 -37.12 12.50
CA ASN A 89 7.76 -37.32 12.05
C ASN A 89 7.98 -36.64 10.68
N ILE A 90 7.98 -35.32 10.65
CA ILE A 90 8.17 -34.52 9.43
C ILE A 90 9.49 -33.75 9.58
N GLY A 91 10.53 -34.18 8.86
CA GLY A 91 11.92 -33.72 8.97
C GLY A 91 12.16 -32.20 8.95
N ASP A 92 12.60 -31.64 7.81
CA ASP A 92 13.11 -30.25 7.66
C ASP A 92 12.19 -29.11 8.18
N LEU A 93 10.94 -29.40 8.58
CA LEU A 93 10.02 -28.48 9.26
C LEU A 93 10.49 -28.05 10.65
N GLU A 94 11.30 -28.85 11.33
CA GLU A 94 11.86 -28.49 12.64
C GLU A 94 12.69 -27.20 12.55
N ASN A 95 13.55 -27.10 11.53
CA ASN A 95 14.33 -25.89 11.25
C ASN A 95 13.44 -24.69 10.90
N LEU A 96 12.31 -24.92 10.21
CA LEU A 96 11.34 -23.88 9.93
C LEU A 96 10.76 -23.28 11.22
N ARG A 97 10.36 -24.14 12.17
CA ARG A 97 9.80 -23.73 13.47
C ARG A 97 10.82 -23.02 14.35
N PHE A 98 12.08 -23.47 14.35
CA PHE A 98 13.17 -22.76 15.02
C PHE A 98 13.37 -21.35 14.44
N TYR A 99 13.42 -21.21 13.11
CA TYR A 99 13.60 -19.91 12.49
C TYR A 99 12.38 -18.98 12.68
N GLU A 100 11.17 -19.53 12.66
CA GLU A 100 9.95 -18.81 12.98
C GLU A 100 10.00 -18.24 14.40
N PHE A 101 10.35 -19.05 15.40
CA PHE A 101 10.54 -18.56 16.77
C PHE A 101 11.58 -17.45 16.81
N LYS A 102 12.70 -17.60 16.08
CA LYS A 102 13.75 -16.57 16.03
C LYS A 102 13.22 -15.23 15.54
N VAL A 103 12.57 -15.22 14.39
CA VAL A 103 12.00 -14.01 13.81
C VAL A 103 10.93 -13.40 14.72
N MET A 104 10.07 -14.23 15.31
CA MET A 104 9.02 -13.80 16.23
C MET A 104 9.60 -13.17 17.49
N TYR A 105 10.55 -13.85 18.15
CA TYR A 105 11.24 -13.35 19.34
C TYR A 105 11.88 -11.99 19.08
N MET A 106 12.68 -11.88 18.00
CA MET A 106 13.35 -10.63 17.66
C MET A 106 12.37 -9.48 17.38
N THR A 107 11.25 -9.78 16.70
CA THR A 107 10.20 -8.78 16.44
C THR A 107 9.57 -8.29 17.74
N ILE A 108 9.20 -9.21 18.62
CA ILE A 108 8.56 -8.91 19.90
C ILE A 108 9.49 -8.08 20.78
N ILE A 109 10.74 -8.52 20.93
CA ILE A 109 11.75 -7.81 21.73
C ILE A 109 11.99 -6.41 21.20
N SER A 110 12.15 -6.24 19.88
CA SER A 110 12.39 -4.94 19.25
C SER A 110 11.27 -3.91 19.53
N LEU A 111 10.05 -4.38 19.77
CA LEU A 111 8.91 -3.54 20.14
C LEU A 111 8.80 -3.34 21.65
N LEU A 112 9.00 -4.41 22.40
CA LEU A 112 8.76 -4.47 23.83
C LEU A 112 9.80 -3.65 24.60
N GLU A 113 11.06 -3.74 24.20
CA GLU A 113 12.18 -3.04 24.85
C GLU A 113 11.94 -1.52 24.94
N PRO A 114 11.68 -0.78 23.84
CA PRO A 114 11.37 0.65 23.92
C PRO A 114 10.13 0.99 24.77
N ILE A 115 9.12 0.12 24.75
CA ILE A 115 7.89 0.32 25.54
C ILE A 115 8.22 0.25 27.03
N LEU A 116 9.00 -0.75 27.44
CA LEU A 116 9.43 -0.91 28.83
C LEU A 116 10.38 0.21 29.24
N GLU A 117 11.37 0.56 28.43
CA GLU A 117 12.30 1.67 28.71
C GLU A 117 11.59 3.02 28.87
N ASN A 118 10.56 3.29 28.05
CA ASN A 118 9.83 4.56 28.10
C ASN A 118 8.84 4.63 29.26
N LEU A 119 8.18 3.51 29.59
CA LEU A 119 7.11 3.48 30.59
C LEU A 119 7.60 3.16 32.01
N LEU A 120 8.79 2.59 32.14
CA LEU A 120 9.43 2.26 33.41
C LEU A 120 10.55 3.25 33.73
N SER A 121 10.89 3.38 35.00
CA SER A 121 11.98 4.28 35.43
C SER A 121 13.33 3.77 34.92
N SER A 122 14.25 4.67 34.60
CA SER A 122 15.66 4.35 34.29
C SER A 122 16.39 3.60 35.41
N ALA A 123 15.81 3.52 36.61
CA ALA A 123 16.33 2.74 37.73
C ALA A 123 15.98 1.24 37.66
N ILE A 124 15.02 0.84 36.82
CA ILE A 124 14.65 -0.58 36.64
C ILE A 124 15.58 -1.20 35.61
N LYS A 125 16.24 -2.30 35.98
CA LYS A 125 17.12 -3.05 35.08
C LYS A 125 16.27 -3.94 34.17
N ILE A 126 16.39 -3.76 32.86
CA ILE A 126 15.72 -4.62 31.86
C ILE A 126 16.80 -5.47 31.20
N ASN A 127 16.80 -6.78 31.44
CA ASN A 127 17.70 -7.71 30.76
C ASN A 127 16.93 -8.49 29.70
N ILE A 128 17.48 -8.50 28.49
CA ILE A 128 16.92 -9.24 27.38
C ILE A 128 17.97 -10.23 26.91
N LYS A 129 17.63 -11.52 26.93
CA LYS A 129 18.53 -12.58 26.47
C LYS A 129 18.76 -12.44 24.97
N SER A 130 20.02 -12.35 24.55
CA SER A 130 20.36 -12.32 23.12
C SER A 130 19.95 -13.63 22.45
N ILE A 131 19.38 -13.51 21.25
CA ILE A 131 19.08 -14.67 20.41
C ILE A 131 20.31 -15.17 19.64
N GLU A 132 21.34 -14.32 19.51
CA GLU A 132 22.56 -14.64 18.79
C GLU A 132 23.39 -15.71 19.51
N ASP A 133 23.17 -15.87 20.82
CA ASP A 133 23.87 -16.85 21.65
C ASP A 133 23.27 -18.27 21.54
N GLU A 134 22.20 -18.49 20.75
CA GLU A 134 21.54 -19.80 20.60
C GLU A 134 21.92 -20.49 19.27
N PRO A 135 22.80 -21.51 19.28
CA PRO A 135 23.32 -22.13 18.06
C PRO A 135 22.26 -22.78 17.17
N LEU A 136 21.22 -23.38 17.77
CA LEU A 136 20.16 -24.08 17.03
C LEU A 136 19.35 -23.11 16.17
N LEU A 137 18.97 -21.96 16.72
CA LEU A 137 18.20 -20.92 16.01
C LEU A 137 19.01 -20.29 14.87
N ASN A 138 20.32 -20.10 15.08
CA ASN A 138 21.23 -19.58 14.07
C ASN A 138 21.51 -20.59 12.95
N TYR A 139 21.64 -21.87 13.30
CA TYR A 139 21.79 -22.94 12.32
C TYR A 139 20.56 -23.04 11.40
N SER A 140 19.36 -22.96 11.96
CA SER A 140 18.12 -23.03 11.18
C SER A 140 17.99 -21.90 10.14
N GLU A 141 18.41 -20.68 10.46
CA GLU A 141 18.46 -19.58 9.49
C GLU A 141 19.40 -19.88 8.31
N ILE A 142 20.61 -20.37 8.59
CA ILE A 142 21.61 -20.71 7.57
C ILE A 142 21.10 -21.88 6.72
N PHE A 143 20.49 -22.88 7.35
CA PHE A 143 19.93 -24.06 6.71
C PHE A 143 18.83 -23.69 5.71
N LEU A 144 17.86 -22.87 6.13
CA LEU A 144 16.76 -22.42 5.27
C LEU A 144 17.23 -21.54 4.12
N LYS A 145 18.16 -20.61 4.35
CA LYS A 145 18.77 -19.80 3.28
C LYS A 145 19.45 -20.66 2.21
N LYS A 146 20.11 -21.76 2.61
CA LYS A 146 20.77 -22.71 1.69
C LYS A 146 19.77 -23.60 0.95
N LEU A 147 18.63 -23.93 1.57
CA LEU A 147 17.55 -24.72 0.97
C LEU A 147 16.85 -23.99 -0.19
N ILE A 148 16.56 -22.69 -0.02
CA ILE A 148 15.93 -21.84 -1.04
C ILE A 148 16.73 -21.81 -2.35
N GLY A 149 18.07 -21.85 -2.25
CA GLY A 149 18.96 -21.86 -3.40
C GLY A 149 19.11 -23.21 -4.12
N ARG A 150 18.70 -24.34 -3.52
CA ARG A 150 19.04 -25.69 -4.03
C ARG A 150 17.86 -26.55 -4.48
N TYR A 151 16.63 -26.35 -4.00
CA TYR A 151 15.52 -27.28 -4.29
C TYR A 151 14.17 -26.58 -4.52
N SER A 152 13.98 -25.99 -5.72
CA SER A 152 12.70 -25.35 -6.09
C SER A 152 11.58 -26.33 -6.49
N LYS A 153 11.85 -27.63 -6.67
CA LYS A 153 10.85 -28.59 -7.19
C LYS A 153 10.33 -29.61 -6.17
N THR A 154 11.15 -30.09 -5.23
CA THR A 154 10.78 -31.24 -4.37
C THR A 154 10.10 -30.84 -3.05
N HIS A 155 10.23 -29.59 -2.61
CA HIS A 155 9.74 -29.10 -1.31
C HIS A 155 8.90 -27.82 -1.44
N TRP A 156 8.04 -27.77 -2.47
CA TRP A 156 7.19 -26.61 -2.77
C TRP A 156 6.34 -26.17 -1.56
N TYR A 157 5.95 -27.09 -0.67
CA TYR A 157 5.20 -26.79 0.55
C TYR A 157 6.04 -26.04 1.60
N LEU A 158 7.33 -26.39 1.76
CA LEU A 158 8.25 -25.64 2.64
C LEU A 158 8.51 -24.24 2.09
N LYS A 159 8.64 -24.12 0.76
CA LYS A 159 8.76 -22.82 0.10
C LYS A 159 7.50 -21.97 0.34
N HIS A 160 6.30 -22.53 0.19
CA HIS A 160 5.06 -21.79 0.39
C HIS A 160 4.86 -21.32 1.85
N GLU A 161 5.17 -22.18 2.83
CA GLU A 161 5.11 -21.82 4.27
C GLU A 161 6.21 -20.81 4.67
N PHE A 162 7.41 -20.95 4.12
CA PHE A 162 8.50 -19.98 4.28
C PHE A 162 8.17 -18.62 3.63
N ASP A 163 7.63 -18.64 2.41
CA ASP A 163 7.36 -17.44 1.60
C ASP A 163 6.17 -16.63 2.14
N SER A 164 5.12 -17.28 2.64
CA SER A 164 3.89 -16.58 3.03
C SER A 164 3.91 -15.99 4.44
N GLN A 165 4.49 -16.62 5.45
CA GLN A 165 4.32 -16.19 6.86
C GLN A 165 5.63 -15.78 7.53
N ILE A 166 6.69 -16.56 7.33
CA ILE A 166 8.01 -16.25 7.90
C ILE A 166 8.61 -15.00 7.26
N ASN A 167 8.54 -14.85 5.94
CA ASN A 167 8.99 -13.63 5.26
C ASN A 167 8.21 -12.39 5.72
N GLN A 168 6.89 -12.51 5.92
CA GLN A 168 6.07 -11.41 6.42
C GLN A 168 6.55 -10.91 7.79
N HIS A 169 6.88 -11.82 8.70
CA HIS A 169 7.39 -11.47 10.03
C HIS A 169 8.85 -10.99 10.00
N PHE A 170 9.68 -11.56 9.12
CA PHE A 170 11.06 -11.13 8.96
C PHE A 170 11.15 -9.67 8.49
N TYR A 171 10.34 -9.32 7.50
CA TYR A 171 10.26 -7.93 7.04
C TYR A 171 9.63 -7.03 8.10
N LEU A 172 8.63 -7.52 8.84
CA LEU A 172 8.05 -6.79 9.96
C LEU A 172 9.08 -6.47 11.07
N HIS A 173 9.98 -7.42 11.38
CA HIS A 173 11.10 -7.22 12.29
C HIS A 173 12.06 -6.13 11.80
N LYS A 174 12.50 -6.22 10.53
CA LYS A 174 13.38 -5.18 9.95
C LYS A 174 12.74 -3.80 10.00
N LEU A 175 11.44 -3.74 9.71
CA LEU A 175 10.65 -2.52 9.75
C LEU A 175 10.47 -1.99 11.18
N SER A 176 10.27 -2.85 12.19
CA SER A 176 10.17 -2.40 13.57
C SER A 176 11.47 -1.78 14.08
N ILE A 177 12.63 -2.37 13.72
CA ILE A 177 13.95 -1.77 13.99
C ILE A 177 14.08 -0.41 13.29
N ALA A 178 13.80 -0.34 11.98
CA ALA A 178 13.92 0.90 11.21
C ALA A 178 13.00 2.03 11.72
N SER A 179 11.84 1.66 12.30
CA SER A 179 10.90 2.63 12.85
C SER A 179 11.39 3.32 14.14
N LYS A 180 12.41 2.78 14.84
CA LYS A 180 12.93 3.35 16.10
C LYS A 180 13.52 4.76 15.91
N GLU A 181 13.88 5.19 14.70
CA GLU A 181 14.71 6.40 14.51
C GLU A 181 13.99 7.70 14.16
N HIS A 182 12.70 7.72 13.84
CA HIS A 182 12.11 8.94 13.28
C HIS A 182 10.68 9.18 13.75
N TYR A 183 10.44 10.13 14.67
CA TYR A 183 9.19 10.90 14.67
C TYR A 183 9.13 12.14 15.58
N ARG A 184 8.99 13.33 14.99
CA ARG A 184 8.33 14.52 15.59
C ARG A 184 7.57 15.42 14.59
N ALA A 185 7.70 15.27 13.27
CA ALA A 185 7.27 16.32 12.34
C ALA A 185 5.83 16.22 11.76
N ASN A 186 5.38 15.14 11.07
CA ASN A 186 4.12 15.23 10.29
C ASN A 186 3.23 13.97 10.35
N LYS A 187 2.28 13.93 11.29
CA LYS A 187 1.33 12.81 11.47
C LYS A 187 0.40 12.55 10.27
N LYS A 188 0.10 13.56 9.44
CA LYS A 188 -0.84 13.45 8.31
C LYS A 188 -0.25 12.75 7.08
N ASP A 189 1.05 12.52 7.07
CA ASP A 189 1.74 11.91 5.93
C ASP A 189 1.79 10.38 6.04
N TYR A 190 1.46 9.83 7.23
CA TYR A 190 1.52 8.41 7.56
C TYR A 190 0.11 7.89 7.80
N LEU A 191 -0.64 7.70 6.72
CA LEU A 191 -2.05 7.25 6.77
C LEU A 191 -2.29 5.99 5.95
N VAL A 192 -1.30 5.54 5.18
CA VAL A 192 -1.42 4.37 4.30
C VAL A 192 -1.10 3.13 5.10
N LYS A 193 -2.08 2.28 5.42
CA LYS A 193 -1.79 1.01 6.09
C LYS A 193 -1.34 -0.03 5.08
N ASP A 194 -0.30 -0.78 5.40
CA ASP A 194 0.28 -1.81 4.53
C ASP A 194 -0.72 -2.90 4.11
N ASN A 195 -1.52 -3.40 5.05
CA ASN A 195 -2.53 -4.41 4.78
C ASN A 195 -3.63 -3.91 3.83
N GLU A 196 -4.18 -2.70 4.08
CA GLU A 196 -5.20 -2.10 3.23
C GLU A 196 -4.66 -1.78 1.83
N LEU A 197 -3.41 -1.34 1.74
CA LEU A 197 -2.77 -1.03 0.47
C LEU A 197 -2.49 -2.28 -0.35
N ALA A 198 -1.92 -3.32 0.27
CA ALA A 198 -1.52 -4.56 -0.41
C ALA A 198 -2.71 -5.18 -1.16
N ASP A 199 -3.85 -5.28 -0.48
CA ASP A 199 -5.10 -5.79 -1.05
C ASP A 199 -5.60 -4.92 -2.21
N ARG A 200 -5.51 -3.59 -2.08
CA ARG A 200 -6.02 -2.64 -3.10
C ARG A 200 -5.20 -2.67 -4.38
N ILE A 201 -3.88 -2.72 -4.27
CA ILE A 201 -2.99 -2.63 -5.44
C ILE A 201 -2.56 -4.01 -5.97
N GLY A 202 -3.12 -5.09 -5.42
CA GLY A 202 -2.82 -6.47 -5.86
C GLY A 202 -1.34 -6.80 -5.74
N ILE A 203 -0.75 -6.53 -4.58
CA ILE A 203 0.63 -6.92 -4.26
C ILE A 203 0.62 -7.76 -2.99
N GLU A 204 1.47 -8.79 -2.93
CA GLU A 204 1.60 -9.57 -1.72
C GLU A 204 2.16 -8.73 -0.57
N LEU A 205 1.66 -8.94 0.64
CA LEU A 205 2.03 -8.10 1.79
C LEU A 205 3.54 -8.13 2.08
N HIS A 206 4.19 -9.27 1.86
CA HIS A 206 5.64 -9.40 2.04
C HIS A 206 6.43 -8.64 0.96
N GLU A 207 5.95 -8.61 -0.29
CA GLU A 207 6.57 -7.85 -1.38
C GLU A 207 6.46 -6.35 -1.14
N LEU A 208 5.29 -5.87 -0.68
CA LEU A 208 5.12 -4.48 -0.28
C LEU A 208 6.08 -4.09 0.84
N ARG A 209 6.18 -4.92 1.89
CA ARG A 209 7.10 -4.68 3.02
C ARG A 209 8.56 -4.72 2.59
N GLN A 210 8.93 -5.62 1.69
CA GLN A 210 10.26 -5.63 1.10
C GLN A 210 10.55 -4.33 0.35
N LEU A 211 9.61 -3.85 -0.48
CA LEU A 211 9.75 -2.59 -1.21
C LEU A 211 9.95 -1.39 -0.26
N ILE A 212 9.26 -1.37 0.88
CA ILE A 212 9.43 -0.34 1.91
C ILE A 212 10.86 -0.38 2.49
N ILE A 213 11.37 -1.58 2.79
CA ILE A 213 12.73 -1.76 3.34
C ILE A 213 13.79 -1.37 2.31
N ASP A 214 13.71 -1.90 1.09
CA ASP A 214 14.72 -1.72 0.05
C ASP A 214 14.87 -0.24 -0.34
N ASN A 215 13.81 0.56 -0.15
CA ASN A 215 13.81 1.98 -0.46
C ASN A 215 13.88 2.89 0.78
N ASN A 216 14.11 2.31 1.97
CA ASN A 216 14.16 3.02 3.25
C ASN A 216 12.97 3.98 3.46
N ILE A 217 11.76 3.53 3.12
CA ILE A 217 10.53 4.33 3.26
C ILE A 217 10.19 4.43 4.75
N LYS A 218 9.92 5.65 5.21
CA LYS A 218 9.53 5.89 6.60
C LYS A 218 8.17 5.27 6.90
N ILE A 219 8.09 4.59 8.05
CA ILE A 219 6.88 3.96 8.54
C ILE A 219 6.62 4.29 10.01
N LYS A 220 5.38 4.05 10.43
CA LYS A 220 4.94 4.06 11.82
C LYS A 220 4.29 2.73 12.13
N VAL A 221 4.77 2.04 13.15
CA VAL A 221 4.16 0.80 13.62
C VAL A 221 2.87 1.11 14.39
N VAL A 222 1.77 0.44 14.05
CA VAL A 222 0.48 0.59 14.72
C VAL A 222 0.20 -0.62 15.60
N GLY A 223 0.07 -0.36 16.89
CA GLY A 223 -0.29 -1.33 17.91
C GLY A 223 0.66 -1.29 19.09
N LYS A 224 0.11 -1.22 20.31
CA LYS A 224 0.89 -1.10 21.55
C LYS A 224 1.38 -2.45 22.10
N GLU A 225 0.71 -3.55 21.74
CA GLU A 225 0.95 -4.90 22.30
C GLU A 225 1.23 -5.95 21.20
N GLN A 226 0.73 -5.71 19.98
CA GLN A 226 0.98 -6.49 18.77
C GLN A 226 1.08 -5.51 17.61
N ILE A 227 1.95 -5.75 16.63
CA ILE A 227 1.91 -4.99 15.38
C ILE A 227 0.66 -5.42 14.62
N ARG A 228 -0.33 -4.54 14.56
CA ARG A 228 -1.56 -4.78 13.80
C ARG A 228 -1.40 -4.37 12.34
N SER A 229 -0.67 -3.29 12.10
CA SER A 229 -0.34 -2.77 10.78
C SER A 229 0.85 -1.82 10.86
N ILE A 230 1.42 -1.44 9.71
CA ILE A 230 2.33 -0.29 9.62
C ILE A 230 1.65 0.80 8.79
N GLU A 231 1.74 2.04 9.26
CA GLU A 231 1.36 3.24 8.53
C GLU A 231 2.57 3.77 7.76
N ILE A 232 2.45 3.89 6.45
CA ILE A 232 3.54 4.21 5.52
C ILE A 232 3.44 5.69 5.13
N ASN A 233 4.60 6.35 4.97
CA ASN A 233 4.65 7.69 4.43
C ASN A 233 4.18 7.72 2.96
N LYS A 234 3.06 8.40 2.70
CA LYS A 234 2.41 8.42 1.38
C LYS A 234 3.28 9.05 0.27
N PHE A 235 4.05 10.07 0.59
CA PHE A 235 4.84 10.80 -0.41
C PHE A 235 6.11 10.04 -0.78
N GLU A 236 6.77 9.42 0.19
CA GLU A 236 7.92 8.56 -0.07
C GLU A 236 7.50 7.30 -0.85
N LEU A 237 6.33 6.72 -0.53
CA LEU A 237 5.78 5.60 -1.28
C LEU A 237 5.39 5.96 -2.72
N LYS A 238 4.72 7.10 -2.94
CA LYS A 238 4.48 7.67 -4.29
C LYS A 238 5.77 7.74 -5.10
N ARG A 239 6.84 8.30 -4.51
CA ARG A 239 8.13 8.43 -5.18
C ARG A 239 8.67 7.08 -5.64
N VAL A 240 8.54 6.05 -4.80
CA VAL A 240 9.01 4.70 -5.14
C VAL A 240 8.18 4.08 -6.26
N PHE A 241 6.84 4.25 -6.26
CA PHE A 241 6.01 3.76 -7.37
C PHE A 241 6.33 4.46 -8.69
N VAL A 242 6.54 5.78 -8.67
CA VAL A 242 6.97 6.53 -9.87
C VAL A 242 8.34 6.05 -10.36
N GLN A 243 9.27 5.77 -9.44
CA GLN A 243 10.58 5.22 -9.79
C GLN A 243 10.46 3.83 -10.44
N LYS A 244 9.68 2.92 -9.84
CA LYS A 244 9.47 1.56 -10.39
C LYS A 244 8.85 1.59 -11.78
N LEU A 245 7.88 2.47 -12.02
CA LEU A 245 7.30 2.69 -13.34
C LEU A 245 8.35 3.21 -14.34
N SER A 246 9.17 4.18 -13.92
CA SER A 246 10.22 4.75 -14.76
C SER A 246 11.30 3.72 -15.11
N ASP A 247 11.72 2.91 -14.14
CA ASP A 247 12.71 1.84 -14.35
C ASP A 247 12.17 0.82 -15.37
N ALA A 248 10.91 0.39 -15.24
CA ALA A 248 10.29 -0.55 -16.18
C ALA A 248 10.25 0.00 -17.61
N HIS A 249 9.99 1.30 -17.79
CA HIS A 249 10.09 1.96 -19.10
C HIS A 249 11.52 1.97 -19.64
N VAL A 250 12.51 2.34 -18.82
CA VAL A 250 13.93 2.40 -19.23
C VAL A 250 14.43 1.03 -19.69
N TYR A 251 13.98 -0.04 -19.03
CA TYR A 251 14.37 -1.42 -19.36
C TYR A 251 13.44 -2.10 -20.39
N ASN A 252 12.53 -1.36 -21.04
CA ASN A 252 11.56 -1.87 -22.01
C ASN A 252 10.72 -3.07 -21.50
N GLN A 253 10.41 -3.09 -20.20
CA GLN A 253 9.60 -4.12 -19.56
C GLN A 253 8.13 -3.71 -19.59
N ILE A 254 7.48 -3.84 -20.76
CA ILE A 254 6.12 -3.35 -21.02
C ILE A 254 5.12 -3.87 -19.97
N ILE A 255 5.15 -5.17 -19.67
CA ILE A 255 4.23 -5.79 -18.70
C ILE A 255 4.45 -5.24 -17.28
N ASP A 256 5.70 -5.08 -16.86
CA ASP A 256 6.00 -4.54 -15.53
C ASP A 256 5.61 -3.06 -15.43
N ALA A 257 5.78 -2.29 -16.50
CA ALA A 257 5.36 -0.90 -16.57
C ALA A 257 3.84 -0.78 -16.43
N GLU A 258 3.06 -1.61 -17.13
CA GLU A 258 1.59 -1.64 -17.00
C GLU A 258 1.15 -2.00 -15.57
N ILE A 259 1.78 -3.00 -14.95
CA ILE A 259 1.47 -3.40 -13.57
C ILE A 259 1.76 -2.25 -12.59
N TRP A 260 2.94 -1.62 -12.69
CA TRP A 260 3.30 -0.51 -11.81
C TRP A 260 2.45 0.73 -12.07
N PHE A 261 2.00 0.93 -13.31
CA PHE A 261 1.08 1.99 -13.66
C PHE A 261 -0.28 1.80 -12.96
N TYR A 262 -0.88 0.61 -13.09
CA TYR A 262 -2.14 0.28 -12.42
C TYR A 262 -2.06 0.50 -10.90
N ARG A 263 -0.98 0.00 -10.29
CA ARG A 263 -0.70 0.19 -8.85
C ARG A 263 -0.59 1.67 -8.46
N LEU A 264 0.06 2.48 -9.28
CA LEU A 264 0.20 3.91 -9.05
C LEU A 264 -1.15 4.63 -9.15
N VAL A 265 -1.97 4.30 -10.14
CA VAL A 265 -3.32 4.88 -10.30
C VAL A 265 -4.22 4.53 -9.10
N GLU A 266 -4.28 3.27 -8.70
CA GLU A 266 -5.03 2.82 -7.52
C GLU A 266 -4.56 3.53 -6.24
N PHE A 267 -3.25 3.74 -6.11
CA PHE A 267 -2.66 4.50 -5.01
C PHE A 267 -3.13 5.97 -5.02
N TYR A 268 -3.11 6.64 -6.18
CA TYR A 268 -3.59 8.02 -6.32
C TYR A 268 -5.08 8.15 -5.98
N GLN A 269 -5.91 7.26 -6.52
CA GLN A 269 -7.35 7.25 -6.26
C GLN A 269 -7.67 7.02 -4.78
N SER A 270 -6.89 6.20 -4.08
CA SER A 270 -7.15 5.84 -2.69
C SER A 270 -6.59 6.85 -1.67
N TYR A 271 -5.41 7.40 -1.92
CA TYR A 271 -4.66 8.14 -0.90
C TYR A 271 -4.26 9.57 -1.30
N LEU A 272 -4.38 9.93 -2.58
CA LEU A 272 -4.03 11.25 -3.13
C LEU A 272 -5.13 11.79 -4.07
N VAL A 273 -6.40 11.73 -3.62
CA VAL A 273 -7.60 12.05 -4.43
C VAL A 273 -7.53 13.41 -5.13
N ASN A 274 -7.02 14.44 -4.45
CA ASN A 274 -6.91 15.78 -5.05
C ASN A 274 -5.87 15.81 -6.18
N GLU A 275 -4.70 15.18 -5.96
CA GLU A 275 -3.67 15.06 -7.01
C GLU A 275 -4.17 14.21 -8.17
N TYR A 276 -4.95 13.16 -7.88
CA TYR A 276 -5.60 12.36 -8.93
C TYR A 276 -6.53 13.22 -9.79
N ALA A 277 -7.41 14.03 -9.18
CA ALA A 277 -8.30 14.93 -9.92
C ALA A 277 -7.52 15.93 -10.78
N GLU A 278 -6.39 16.45 -10.29
CA GLU A 278 -5.50 17.32 -11.08
C GLU A 278 -4.88 16.59 -12.27
N LEU A 279 -4.34 15.38 -12.06
CA LEU A 279 -3.77 14.55 -13.13
C LEU A 279 -4.80 14.23 -14.21
N VAL A 280 -6.01 13.86 -13.79
CA VAL A 280 -7.17 13.63 -14.67
C VAL A 280 -7.47 14.86 -15.52
N ASN A 281 -7.50 16.06 -14.90
CA ASN A 281 -7.73 17.31 -15.62
C ASN A 281 -6.62 17.63 -16.64
N VAL A 282 -5.36 17.38 -16.29
CA VAL A 282 -4.23 17.56 -17.21
C VAL A 282 -4.31 16.58 -18.39
N ALA A 283 -4.60 15.31 -18.12
CA ALA A 283 -4.81 14.29 -19.15
C ALA A 283 -5.93 14.69 -20.12
N TYR A 284 -7.05 15.17 -19.59
CA TYR A 284 -8.16 15.67 -20.39
C TYR A 284 -7.74 16.85 -21.26
N LYS A 285 -7.05 17.83 -20.69
CA LYS A 285 -6.61 19.00 -21.44
C LYS A 285 -5.72 18.59 -22.63
N ARG A 286 -4.75 17.69 -22.39
CA ARG A 286 -3.86 17.18 -23.44
C ARG A 286 -4.63 16.43 -24.53
N TYR A 287 -5.57 15.57 -24.15
CA TYR A 287 -6.41 14.87 -25.10
C TYR A 287 -7.24 15.84 -25.95
N PHE A 288 -7.78 16.90 -25.35
CA PHE A 288 -8.48 17.96 -26.07
C PHE A 288 -7.59 18.73 -27.03
N ASP A 289 -6.37 19.08 -26.60
CA ASP A 289 -5.40 19.79 -27.45
C ASP A 289 -4.99 18.97 -28.70
N GLN A 290 -5.16 17.64 -28.67
CA GLN A 290 -4.94 16.74 -29.82
C GLN A 290 -6.14 16.66 -30.77
N LEU A 291 -7.36 16.95 -30.30
CA LEU A 291 -8.53 16.95 -31.17
C LEU A 291 -8.39 18.10 -32.18
N SER A 292 -8.53 17.78 -33.47
CA SER A 292 -8.53 18.79 -34.54
C SER A 292 -9.85 19.61 -34.59
N LEU A 293 -10.42 19.95 -33.43
CA LEU A 293 -11.70 20.63 -33.27
C LEU A 293 -11.53 21.86 -32.40
N ASN A 294 -12.04 23.00 -32.88
CA ASN A 294 -12.02 24.25 -32.13
C ASN A 294 -13.43 24.79 -31.90
N GLU A 295 -13.56 25.67 -30.90
CA GLU A 295 -14.74 26.50 -30.77
C GLU A 295 -14.96 27.32 -32.07
N GLN A 296 -16.22 27.54 -32.43
CA GLN A 296 -16.68 28.18 -33.67
C GLN A 296 -16.54 27.35 -34.96
N ASP A 297 -15.99 26.14 -34.89
CA ASP A 297 -16.04 25.22 -36.03
C ASP A 297 -17.48 24.80 -36.35
N ILE A 298 -17.72 24.43 -37.61
CA ILE A 298 -19.02 23.98 -38.09
C ILE A 298 -19.09 22.47 -38.07
N GLY A 299 -19.90 21.92 -37.16
CA GLY A 299 -20.14 20.50 -37.03
C GLY A 299 -21.38 20.03 -37.79
N GLN A 300 -21.31 18.83 -38.37
CA GLN A 300 -22.48 18.09 -38.84
C GLN A 300 -22.77 16.95 -37.86
N LEU A 301 -23.96 16.99 -37.27
CA LEU A 301 -24.45 15.91 -36.40
C LEU A 301 -24.89 14.68 -37.20
N ASN A 302 -25.00 13.53 -36.55
CA ASN A 302 -25.49 12.27 -37.16
C ASN A 302 -26.88 12.40 -37.80
N ASN A 303 -27.73 13.27 -37.29
CA ASN A 303 -29.04 13.59 -37.87
C ASN A 303 -28.97 14.58 -39.05
N GLY A 304 -27.78 14.90 -39.54
CA GLY A 304 -27.54 15.79 -40.69
C GLY A 304 -27.54 17.28 -40.37
N ARG A 305 -27.91 17.70 -39.15
CA ARG A 305 -27.98 19.12 -38.77
C ARG A 305 -26.59 19.75 -38.71
N LEU A 306 -26.46 20.93 -39.32
CA LEU A 306 -25.29 21.79 -39.19
C LEU A 306 -25.41 22.69 -37.95
N VAL A 307 -24.35 22.70 -37.15
CA VAL A 307 -24.25 23.41 -35.88
C VAL A 307 -22.91 24.12 -35.77
N VAL A 308 -22.86 25.20 -35.00
CA VAL A 308 -21.64 25.91 -34.64
C VAL A 308 -21.22 25.44 -33.25
N ILE A 309 -19.99 24.94 -33.11
CA ILE A 309 -19.47 24.45 -31.84
C ILE A 309 -19.26 25.64 -30.90
N ALA A 310 -19.88 25.58 -29.72
CA ALA A 310 -19.80 26.64 -28.72
C ALA A 310 -18.71 26.35 -27.68
N SER A 311 -18.72 25.13 -27.15
CA SER A 311 -17.73 24.65 -26.17
C SER A 311 -17.81 23.12 -26.11
N ILE A 312 -16.72 22.47 -25.74
CA ILE A 312 -16.74 21.03 -25.41
C ILE A 312 -16.40 20.87 -23.94
N LYS A 313 -17.20 20.10 -23.21
CA LYS A 313 -17.04 19.85 -21.78
C LYS A 313 -16.98 18.36 -21.52
N ASN A 314 -16.20 17.97 -20.53
CA ASN A 314 -16.25 16.60 -20.02
C ASN A 314 -17.37 16.44 -18.98
N HIS A 315 -18.03 15.29 -18.99
CA HIS A 315 -18.96 14.86 -17.96
C HIS A 315 -18.76 13.36 -17.67
N GLY A 316 -17.72 13.02 -16.90
CA GLY A 316 -17.35 11.63 -16.57
C GLY A 316 -16.66 10.94 -17.75
N ASP A 317 -17.23 9.84 -18.24
CA ASP A 317 -16.72 9.08 -19.38
C ASP A 317 -17.22 9.61 -20.74
N ASN A 318 -17.97 10.71 -20.73
CA ASN A 318 -18.62 11.25 -21.92
C ASN A 318 -18.24 12.71 -22.18
N PHE A 319 -17.89 13.01 -23.43
CA PHE A 319 -17.69 14.38 -23.90
C PHE A 319 -19.01 14.99 -24.38
N ILE A 320 -19.38 16.14 -23.82
CA ILE A 320 -20.56 16.91 -24.17
C ILE A 320 -20.13 18.13 -25.00
N MET A 321 -20.63 18.20 -26.23
CA MET A 321 -20.50 19.35 -27.11
C MET A 321 -21.73 20.26 -26.95
N ASN A 322 -21.50 21.50 -26.53
CA ASN A 322 -22.48 22.57 -26.60
C ASN A 322 -22.40 23.23 -27.98
N TYR A 323 -23.54 23.59 -28.55
CA TYR A 323 -23.61 24.10 -29.91
C TYR A 323 -24.76 25.08 -30.14
N TYR A 324 -24.61 25.92 -31.16
CA TYR A 324 -25.68 26.76 -31.71
C TYR A 324 -26.14 26.23 -33.06
N ASN A 325 -27.43 26.30 -33.36
CA ASN A 325 -27.90 25.92 -34.69
C ASN A 325 -27.45 26.93 -35.75
N LEU A 326 -26.99 26.45 -36.89
CA LEU A 326 -26.69 27.31 -38.04
C LEU A 326 -28.00 27.72 -38.74
N LYS A 327 -28.27 29.02 -38.80
CA LYS A 327 -29.48 29.58 -39.43
C LYS A 327 -29.37 29.62 -40.96
N ASN A 328 -30.45 30.01 -41.63
CA ASN A 328 -30.56 30.02 -43.10
C ASN A 328 -29.63 31.03 -43.78
N ASP A 329 -29.29 32.10 -43.07
CA ASP A 329 -28.33 33.17 -43.41
C ASP A 329 -26.90 32.85 -42.94
N LEU A 330 -26.65 31.61 -42.48
CA LEU A 330 -25.39 31.17 -41.87
C LEU A 330 -24.99 31.91 -40.57
N SER A 331 -25.91 32.67 -39.97
CA SER A 331 -25.68 33.22 -38.64
C SER A 331 -25.89 32.18 -37.53
N THR A 332 -25.32 32.42 -36.35
CA THR A 332 -25.50 31.58 -35.19
C THR A 332 -26.92 31.73 -34.60
N GLY A 333 -27.51 30.61 -34.22
CA GLY A 333 -28.73 30.56 -33.42
C GLY A 333 -28.52 31.17 -32.04
N SER A 334 -29.59 31.68 -31.43
CA SER A 334 -29.55 32.24 -30.06
C SER A 334 -29.67 31.18 -28.97
N ARG A 335 -30.28 30.02 -29.26
CA ARG A 335 -30.42 28.92 -28.31
C ARG A 335 -29.24 27.98 -28.39
N CYS A 336 -28.58 27.75 -27.25
CA CYS A 336 -27.54 26.74 -27.10
C CYS A 336 -28.19 25.37 -26.86
N GLY A 337 -27.82 24.38 -27.66
CA GLY A 337 -28.12 22.96 -27.41
C GLY A 337 -26.89 22.23 -26.88
N SER A 338 -27.08 21.00 -26.41
CA SER A 338 -26.02 20.11 -25.95
C SER A 338 -26.20 18.71 -26.55
N THR A 339 -25.11 18.07 -26.95
CA THR A 339 -25.13 16.68 -27.42
C THR A 339 -23.82 15.98 -27.07
N LEU A 340 -23.79 14.65 -27.13
CA LEU A 340 -22.55 13.90 -26.98
C LEU A 340 -21.64 14.16 -28.19
N LEU A 341 -20.36 14.38 -27.96
CA LEU A 341 -19.37 14.64 -29.01
C LEU A 341 -19.31 13.50 -30.03
N LYS A 342 -19.53 12.25 -29.61
CA LYS A 342 -19.65 11.08 -30.50
C LYS A 342 -20.75 11.18 -31.56
N ASN A 343 -21.69 12.12 -31.40
CA ASN A 343 -22.74 12.38 -32.38
C ASN A 343 -22.31 13.34 -33.50
N LEU A 344 -21.11 13.91 -33.41
CA LEU A 344 -20.50 14.70 -34.46
C LEU A 344 -19.94 13.75 -35.52
N LYS A 345 -20.36 13.92 -36.76
CA LYS A 345 -19.95 13.06 -37.89
C LYS A 345 -18.77 13.62 -38.67
N SER A 346 -18.75 14.94 -38.81
CA SER A 346 -17.77 15.66 -39.61
C SER A 346 -17.79 17.12 -39.23
N TYR A 347 -16.69 17.81 -39.45
CA TYR A 347 -16.55 19.21 -39.10
C TYR A 347 -15.86 19.99 -40.21
N LEU A 348 -15.96 21.30 -40.11
CA LEU A 348 -15.28 22.25 -40.97
C LEU A 348 -14.72 23.39 -40.10
N PRO A 349 -13.44 23.76 -40.25
CA PRO A 349 -12.86 24.86 -39.50
C PRO A 349 -13.61 26.18 -39.71
N LYS A 350 -13.72 27.01 -38.66
CA LYS A 350 -14.37 28.33 -38.72
C LYS A 350 -13.93 29.17 -39.91
N GLN A 351 -12.63 29.18 -40.21
CA GLN A 351 -12.05 29.99 -41.28
C GLN A 351 -12.58 29.61 -42.67
N ALA A 352 -12.90 28.33 -42.88
CA ALA A 352 -13.49 27.88 -44.14
C ALA A 352 -14.92 28.39 -44.32
N LEU A 353 -15.70 28.56 -43.24
CA LEU A 353 -17.00 29.25 -43.31
C LEU A 353 -16.82 30.74 -43.62
N GLN A 354 -15.86 31.41 -43.00
CA GLN A 354 -15.58 32.83 -43.28
C GLN A 354 -15.21 33.05 -44.74
N ASN A 355 -14.28 32.26 -45.27
CA ASN A 355 -13.89 32.30 -46.68
C ASN A 355 -15.09 32.05 -47.61
N TYR A 356 -15.98 31.11 -47.26
CA TYR A 356 -17.19 30.87 -48.04
C TYR A 356 -18.12 32.09 -48.06
N ILE A 357 -18.31 32.75 -46.92
CA ILE A 357 -19.16 33.95 -46.82
C ILE A 357 -18.57 35.10 -47.66
N GLU A 358 -17.26 35.30 -47.60
CA GLU A 358 -16.56 36.35 -48.37
C GLU A 358 -16.60 36.12 -49.89
N GLN A 359 -16.53 34.85 -50.33
CA GLN A 359 -16.49 34.48 -51.75
C GLN A 359 -17.87 34.47 -52.42
N ASN A 360 -18.97 34.57 -51.66
CA ASN A 360 -20.33 34.40 -52.19
C ASN A 360 -21.21 35.62 -51.92
N VAL A 361 -21.73 36.23 -53.01
CA VAL A 361 -22.61 37.42 -52.96
C VAL A 361 -23.95 37.14 -52.27
N LEU A 362 -24.47 35.90 -52.39
CA LEU A 362 -25.72 35.47 -51.74
C LEU A 362 -25.44 34.27 -50.84
N VAL A 363 -25.59 34.47 -49.53
CA VAL A 363 -25.30 33.48 -48.51
C VAL A 363 -26.57 32.74 -48.11
N LYS A 364 -26.77 31.52 -48.63
CA LYS A 364 -27.89 30.65 -48.26
C LYS A 364 -27.41 29.30 -47.74
N LYS A 365 -27.97 28.86 -46.62
CA LYS A 365 -27.66 27.57 -45.97
C LYS A 365 -27.71 26.37 -46.91
N ARG A 366 -28.70 26.30 -47.80
CA ARG A 366 -28.82 25.17 -48.75
C ARG A 366 -27.65 25.08 -49.74
N GLN A 367 -27.08 26.21 -50.15
CA GLN A 367 -25.89 26.24 -51.01
C GLN A 367 -24.65 25.87 -50.20
N PHE A 368 -24.55 26.41 -48.98
CA PHE A 368 -23.49 26.06 -48.06
C PHE A 368 -23.48 24.58 -47.71
N GLU A 369 -24.62 23.93 -47.49
CA GLU A 369 -24.72 22.49 -47.22
C GLU A 369 -24.10 21.64 -48.34
N LYS A 370 -24.33 22.03 -49.61
CA LYS A 370 -23.70 21.37 -50.76
C LYS A 370 -22.19 21.58 -50.80
N TRP A 371 -21.74 22.79 -50.46
CA TRP A 371 -20.32 23.12 -50.42
C TRP A 371 -19.62 22.42 -49.26
N PHE A 372 -20.19 22.45 -48.05
CA PHE A 372 -19.76 21.75 -46.85
C PHE A 372 -19.59 20.26 -47.13
N PHE A 373 -20.53 19.62 -47.82
CA PHE A 373 -20.44 18.19 -48.15
C PHE A 373 -19.14 17.81 -48.87
N LYS A 374 -18.58 18.73 -49.67
CA LYS A 374 -17.33 18.51 -50.44
C LYS A 374 -16.06 18.88 -49.66
N HIS A 375 -16.14 19.73 -48.64
CA HIS A 375 -14.98 20.32 -47.97
C HIS A 375 -14.85 19.93 -46.49
N LYS A 376 -15.86 19.24 -45.93
CA LYS A 376 -15.84 18.76 -44.55
C LYS A 376 -14.75 17.71 -44.33
N LYS A 377 -14.22 17.69 -43.11
CA LYS A 377 -13.33 16.64 -42.62
C LYS A 377 -14.14 15.63 -41.83
N PRO A 378 -13.89 14.31 -41.97
CA PRO A 378 -14.50 13.33 -41.08
C PRO A 378 -14.08 13.62 -39.64
N PHE A 379 -14.97 13.31 -38.69
CA PHE A 379 -14.65 13.35 -37.27
C PHE A 379 -14.83 11.95 -36.70
N GLU A 380 -13.77 11.42 -36.10
CA GLU A 380 -13.82 10.19 -35.33
C GLU A 380 -13.28 10.51 -33.94
N LEU A 381 -14.07 10.16 -32.93
CA LEU A 381 -13.68 10.33 -31.55
C LEU A 381 -12.92 9.08 -31.11
N GLU A 382 -11.61 9.21 -30.96
CA GLU A 382 -10.81 8.15 -30.34
C GLU A 382 -11.22 7.98 -28.87
N PRO A 383 -11.27 6.75 -28.34
CA PRO A 383 -11.57 6.55 -26.93
C PRO A 383 -10.52 7.27 -26.06
N PHE A 384 -10.99 8.02 -25.06
CA PHE A 384 -10.09 8.64 -24.09
C PHE A 384 -9.38 7.54 -23.30
N ASN A 385 -8.05 7.48 -23.42
CA ASN A 385 -7.20 6.64 -22.61
C ASN A 385 -6.32 7.52 -21.72
N MET A 386 -6.53 7.44 -20.40
CA MET A 386 -5.79 8.21 -19.42
C MET A 386 -4.29 7.85 -19.42
N GLU A 387 -3.95 6.57 -19.60
CA GLU A 387 -2.57 6.07 -19.61
C GLU A 387 -1.79 6.69 -20.78
N HIS A 388 -2.42 6.66 -21.97
CA HIS A 388 -1.86 7.21 -23.19
C HIS A 388 -1.72 8.75 -23.14
N SER A 389 -2.64 9.45 -22.46
CA SER A 389 -2.67 10.91 -22.39
C SER A 389 -1.69 11.50 -21.36
N LEU A 390 -1.30 10.71 -20.34
CA LEU A 390 -0.39 11.17 -19.29
C LEU A 390 1.09 10.93 -19.62
N PHE A 391 1.45 9.80 -20.27
CA PHE A 391 2.84 9.32 -20.25
C PHE A 391 3.41 8.73 -21.57
N LEU A 392 2.66 8.66 -22.67
CA LEU A 392 3.17 8.14 -23.96
C LEU A 392 3.59 9.23 -24.98
N ASN A 393 3.84 10.46 -24.53
CA ASN A 393 4.49 11.51 -25.33
C ASN A 393 5.63 12.19 -24.56
#